data_AF-A0A7Z9K8I1-F1
#
_entry.id   AF-A0A7Z9K8I1-F1
#
_cell.length_a   1.000
_cell.length_b   1.000
_cell.length_c   1.000
_cell.angle_alpha   90.00
_cell.angle_beta   90.00
_cell.angle_gamma   90.00
#
_symmetry.space_group_name_H-M   'P 1'
#
loop_
_entity.id
_entity.type
_entity.pdbx_description
1 polymer ?
#
loop_
_entity_poly.entity_id
_entity_poly.type
_entity_poly.pdbx_seq_one_letter_code
_entity_poly.pdbx_strand_id
1 'polypeptide(L)'
;MAKSVIITCAVTGSIHTPTMSEYLPITPNEIAADAIAAAEAGASILHLHARNPEDGRPTPDPDVFMEFLPRIKQSTDAVVNITTGGGHGMSLEERCAGALRASPEMTSLNMGSMNFGLYPILDKPFDWKYEWEPKYLEMTRDFIFRNTFKDIEWVLKELGEGHGVRFEFECYDMGHLYNLAHFVDRGLVKPPFFVQTIFGILGGIGADIENLAHMRRIANKLFGEENYEWSILAAGRHQMSFVTTGAILGG
;
A
#
# COMPACT_ATOMS: atom_id res chain seq x y z
N MET A 1 15.69 23.28 11.88
CA MET A 1 16.26 22.08 11.24
C MET A 1 15.40 21.75 10.03
N ALA A 2 15.96 21.24 8.95
CA ALA A 2 15.16 20.74 7.82
C ALA A 2 14.30 19.56 8.29
N LYS A 3 13.07 19.43 7.78
CA LYS A 3 12.18 18.31 8.10
C LYS A 3 12.82 17.01 7.59
N SER A 4 12.87 15.97 8.41
CA SER A 4 13.33 14.65 7.99
C SER A 4 12.35 14.05 6.98
N VAL A 5 12.87 13.31 6.00
CA VAL A 5 12.05 12.59 5.01
C VAL A 5 11.81 11.17 5.48
N ILE A 6 10.55 10.73 5.47
CA ILE A 6 10.17 9.35 5.78
C ILE A 6 10.32 8.53 4.50
N ILE A 7 11.08 7.44 4.58
CA ILE A 7 11.22 6.49 3.46
C ILE A 7 10.42 5.25 3.80
N THR A 8 9.38 4.98 3.01
CA THR A 8 8.62 3.73 3.06
C THR A 8 9.11 2.78 1.96
N CYS A 9 9.46 1.55 2.32
CA CYS A 9 9.77 0.49 1.36
C CYS A 9 8.60 -0.50 1.28
N ALA A 10 7.95 -0.57 0.11
CA ALA A 10 6.96 -1.61 -0.20
C ALA A 10 7.67 -2.80 -0.85
N VAL A 11 7.83 -3.88 -0.07
CA VAL A 11 8.83 -4.94 -0.36
C VAL A 11 8.45 -5.82 -1.54
N THR A 12 7.17 -6.25 -1.63
CA THR A 12 6.75 -7.23 -2.65
C THR A 12 5.38 -6.94 -3.28
N GLY A 13 4.45 -6.36 -2.51
CA GLY A 13 3.10 -6.03 -2.99
C GLY A 13 2.30 -7.25 -3.49
N SER A 14 1.27 -6.99 -4.29
CA SER A 14 0.45 -8.03 -4.95
C SER A 14 0.29 -7.83 -6.46
N ILE A 15 0.89 -6.78 -7.04
CA ILE A 15 0.76 -6.43 -8.47
C ILE A 15 1.72 -7.26 -9.33
N HIS A 16 3.02 -7.20 -9.05
CA HIS A 16 4.02 -7.96 -9.80
C HIS A 16 3.91 -9.45 -9.50
N THR A 17 4.20 -10.28 -10.51
CA THR A 17 4.16 -11.74 -10.40
C THR A 17 5.56 -12.35 -10.61
N PRO A 18 5.82 -13.59 -10.15
CA PRO A 18 7.14 -14.23 -10.19
C PRO A 18 7.83 -14.31 -11.55
N THR A 19 7.06 -14.34 -12.64
CA THR A 19 7.60 -14.31 -14.01
C THR A 19 8.26 -12.98 -14.36
N MET A 20 7.79 -11.88 -13.77
CA MET A 20 8.22 -10.53 -14.16
C MET A 20 9.62 -10.16 -13.67
N SER A 21 10.10 -10.79 -12.59
CA SER A 21 11.43 -10.56 -12.03
C SER A 21 11.84 -11.74 -11.14
N GLU A 22 13.09 -12.18 -11.26
CA GLU A 22 13.69 -13.14 -10.33
C GLU A 22 13.99 -12.53 -8.95
N TYR A 23 14.00 -11.19 -8.86
CA TYR A 23 14.25 -10.46 -7.61
C TYR A 23 12.97 -10.10 -6.85
N LEU A 24 11.80 -10.60 -7.28
CA LEU A 24 10.56 -10.39 -6.53
C LEU A 24 10.56 -11.29 -5.27
N PRO A 25 10.51 -10.73 -4.04
CA PRO A 25 10.53 -11.54 -2.83
C PRO A 25 9.23 -12.33 -2.71
N ILE A 26 9.32 -13.66 -2.56
CA ILE A 26 8.16 -14.57 -2.54
C ILE A 26 8.02 -15.21 -1.17
N THR A 27 9.07 -15.86 -0.69
CA THR A 27 9.02 -16.63 0.56
C THR A 27 9.07 -15.70 1.79
N PRO A 28 8.57 -16.13 2.96
CA PRO A 28 8.73 -15.39 4.20
C PRO A 28 10.19 -15.05 4.53
N ASN A 29 11.13 -15.92 4.14
CA ASN A 29 12.56 -15.68 4.32
C ASN A 29 13.09 -14.53 3.46
N GLU A 30 12.71 -14.49 2.18
CA GLU A 30 13.08 -13.41 1.26
C GLU A 30 12.43 -12.09 1.68
N ILE A 31 11.13 -12.12 2.01
CA ILE A 31 10.40 -10.92 2.47
C ILE A 31 11.05 -10.35 3.73
N ALA A 32 11.40 -11.19 4.71
CA ALA A 32 12.08 -10.74 5.92
C ALA A 32 13.47 -10.16 5.60
N ALA A 33 14.26 -10.83 4.78
CA ALA A 33 15.61 -10.40 4.43
C ALA A 33 15.60 -9.04 3.72
N ASP A 34 14.75 -8.87 2.71
CA ASP A 34 14.67 -7.63 1.93
C ASP A 34 14.06 -6.48 2.74
N ALA A 35 13.11 -6.76 3.64
CA ALA A 35 12.57 -5.77 4.55
C ALA A 35 13.64 -5.26 5.54
N ILE A 36 14.46 -6.16 6.10
CA ILE A 36 15.57 -5.79 6.99
C ILE A 36 16.62 -5.00 6.23
N ALA A 37 17.02 -5.45 5.04
CA ALA A 37 17.98 -4.74 4.20
C ALA A 37 17.48 -3.34 3.81
N ALA A 38 16.18 -3.18 3.53
CA ALA A 38 15.58 -1.88 3.27
C ALA A 38 15.67 -0.95 4.49
N ALA A 39 15.43 -1.48 5.69
CA ALA A 39 15.57 -0.70 6.92
C ALA A 39 17.03 -0.29 7.18
N GLU A 40 17.98 -1.21 6.99
CA GLU A 40 19.43 -0.92 7.09
C GLU A 40 19.87 0.15 6.07
N ALA A 41 19.24 0.20 4.90
CA ALA A 41 19.47 1.22 3.88
C ALA A 41 18.80 2.58 4.19
N GLY A 42 17.96 2.67 5.23
CA GLY A 42 17.34 3.91 5.70
C GLY A 42 15.82 3.98 5.58
N ALA A 43 15.13 2.89 5.22
CA ALA A 43 13.67 2.86 5.26
C ALA A 43 13.16 2.88 6.71
N SER A 44 12.32 3.86 7.04
CA SER A 44 11.71 4.02 8.36
C SER A 44 10.37 3.29 8.49
N ILE A 45 9.74 2.93 7.37
CA ILE A 45 8.49 2.18 7.30
C ILE A 45 8.64 1.03 6.30
N LEU A 46 8.19 -0.15 6.68
CA LEU A 46 8.18 -1.36 5.85
C LEU A 46 6.73 -1.72 5.53
N HIS A 47 6.32 -1.53 4.27
CA HIS A 47 5.00 -1.90 3.79
C HIS A 47 5.01 -3.35 3.27
N LEU A 48 4.21 -4.21 3.89
CA LEU A 48 4.34 -5.66 3.81
C LEU A 48 3.08 -6.34 3.30
N HIS A 49 3.30 -7.28 2.39
CA HIS A 49 2.32 -8.24 1.88
C HIS A 49 2.86 -9.66 2.09
N ALA A 50 1.97 -10.65 2.15
CA ALA A 50 2.33 -12.05 2.10
C ALA A 50 2.07 -12.66 0.72
N ARG A 51 2.89 -13.64 0.37
CA ARG A 51 2.73 -14.48 -0.83
C ARG A 51 2.80 -15.94 -0.43
N ASN A 52 2.13 -16.80 -1.19
CA ASN A 52 2.26 -18.24 -1.04
C ASN A 52 3.72 -18.63 -1.31
N PRO A 53 4.41 -19.30 -0.37
CA PRO A 53 5.83 -19.63 -0.51
C PRO A 53 6.15 -20.58 -1.67
N GLU A 54 5.17 -21.33 -2.19
CA GLU A 54 5.37 -22.32 -3.25
C GLU A 54 5.32 -21.70 -4.66
N ASP A 55 4.38 -20.76 -4.89
CA ASP A 55 4.06 -20.26 -6.24
C ASP A 55 4.04 -18.72 -6.35
N GLY A 56 4.27 -17.98 -5.27
CA GLY A 56 4.31 -16.52 -5.25
C GLY A 56 2.95 -15.82 -5.38
N ARG A 57 1.84 -16.55 -5.37
CA ARG A 57 0.49 -15.98 -5.42
C ARG A 57 0.23 -15.13 -4.17
N PRO A 58 -0.37 -13.92 -4.27
CA PRO A 58 -0.78 -13.17 -3.10
C PRO A 58 -1.67 -14.00 -2.16
N THR A 59 -1.40 -13.97 -0.85
CA THR A 59 -2.17 -14.72 0.16
C THR A 59 -2.61 -13.82 1.31
N PRO A 60 -3.85 -13.96 1.83
CA PRO A 60 -4.28 -13.27 3.04
C PRO A 60 -3.89 -14.02 4.32
N ASP A 61 -3.28 -15.20 4.18
CA ASP A 61 -3.07 -16.13 5.28
C ASP A 61 -2.24 -15.53 6.43
N PRO A 62 -2.84 -15.31 7.61
CA PRO A 62 -2.13 -14.74 8.75
C PRO A 62 -0.98 -15.60 9.26
N ASP A 63 -1.01 -16.92 9.06
CA ASP A 63 0.10 -17.79 9.46
C ASP A 63 1.36 -17.45 8.65
N VAL A 64 1.22 -17.18 7.35
CA VAL A 64 2.36 -16.77 6.49
C VAL A 64 2.93 -15.42 6.93
N PHE A 65 2.08 -14.46 7.34
CA PHE A 65 2.55 -13.21 7.95
C PHE A 65 3.39 -13.45 9.21
N MET A 66 2.97 -14.40 10.06
CA MET A 66 3.67 -14.71 11.31
C MET A 66 5.04 -15.36 11.11
N GLU A 67 5.36 -15.87 9.91
CA GLU A 67 6.67 -16.43 9.61
C GLU A 67 7.76 -15.35 9.42
N PHE A 68 7.39 -14.13 8.99
CA PHE A 68 8.35 -13.05 8.73
C PHE A 68 8.24 -11.87 9.71
N LEU A 69 7.05 -11.53 10.21
CA LEU A 69 6.87 -10.35 11.06
C LEU A 69 7.70 -10.38 12.37
N PRO A 70 7.78 -11.49 13.13
CA PRO A 70 8.59 -11.54 14.34
C PRO A 70 10.08 -11.35 14.04
N ARG A 71 10.56 -11.84 12.90
CA ARG A 71 11.97 -11.71 12.49
C ARG A 71 12.32 -10.28 12.13
N ILE A 72 11.46 -9.60 11.38
CA ILE A 72 11.62 -8.17 11.07
C ILE A 72 11.67 -7.37 12.38
N LYS A 73 10.67 -7.57 13.25
CA LYS A 73 10.58 -6.85 14.54
C LYS A 73 11.78 -7.08 15.47
N GLN A 74 12.42 -8.25 15.41
CA GLN A 74 13.63 -8.53 16.19
C GLN A 74 14.90 -7.90 15.60
N SER A 75 14.87 -7.51 14.33
CA SER A 75 16.06 -7.10 13.59
C SER A 75 16.12 -5.60 13.31
N THR A 76 15.00 -4.88 13.41
CA THR A 76 14.93 -3.44 13.12
C THR A 76 13.81 -2.75 13.91
N ASP A 77 13.99 -1.47 14.17
CA ASP A 77 12.99 -0.56 14.76
C ASP A 77 12.11 0.15 13.70
N ALA A 78 12.25 -0.23 12.43
CA ALA A 78 11.40 0.31 11.36
C ALA A 78 9.93 -0.06 11.59
N VAL A 79 9.03 0.89 11.32
CA VAL A 79 7.58 0.72 11.52
C VAL A 79 7.07 -0.39 10.61
N VAL A 80 6.37 -1.36 11.19
CA VAL A 80 5.67 -2.41 10.45
C VAL A 80 4.34 -1.87 9.95
N ASN A 81 4.20 -1.79 8.63
CA ASN A 81 2.97 -1.41 7.95
C ASN A 81 2.41 -2.62 7.18
N ILE A 82 1.29 -3.19 7.66
CA ILE A 82 0.66 -4.34 7.01
C ILE A 82 -0.44 -3.87 6.07
N THR A 83 -0.44 -4.38 4.84
CA THR A 83 -1.51 -4.14 3.88
C THR A 83 -2.90 -4.50 4.43
N THR A 84 -3.91 -3.66 4.17
CA THR A 84 -5.32 -4.11 4.12
C THR A 84 -5.92 -4.05 2.71
N GLY A 85 -5.12 -3.78 1.69
CA GLY A 85 -5.49 -3.95 0.28
C GLY A 85 -5.45 -5.42 -0.16
N GLY A 86 -4.38 -6.12 0.19
CA GLY A 86 -4.21 -7.55 -0.06
C GLY A 86 -3.96 -7.85 -1.55
N GLY A 87 -4.39 -9.03 -1.98
CA GLY A 87 -4.44 -9.39 -3.40
C GLY A 87 -5.84 -9.24 -3.99
N HIS A 88 -5.90 -8.96 -5.29
CA HIS A 88 -7.14 -8.92 -6.05
C HIS A 88 -7.97 -10.20 -5.85
N GLY A 89 -9.27 -10.04 -5.55
CA GLY A 89 -10.21 -11.14 -5.31
C GLY A 89 -10.47 -11.50 -3.84
N MET A 90 -9.69 -10.97 -2.89
CA MET A 90 -9.88 -11.25 -1.46
C MET A 90 -11.06 -10.45 -0.86
N SER A 91 -11.78 -11.04 0.09
CA SER A 91 -12.80 -10.35 0.91
C SER A 91 -12.15 -9.32 1.84
N LEU A 92 -12.96 -8.42 2.43
CA LEU A 92 -12.46 -7.45 3.41
C LEU A 92 -11.84 -8.14 4.64
N GLU A 93 -12.51 -9.18 5.13
CA GLU A 93 -12.06 -9.97 6.29
C GLU A 93 -10.73 -10.67 6.00
N GLU A 94 -10.61 -11.30 4.83
CA GLU A 94 -9.35 -11.91 4.37
C GLU A 94 -8.23 -10.87 4.30
N ARG A 95 -8.50 -9.72 3.67
CA ARG A 95 -7.53 -8.63 3.53
C ARG A 95 -7.02 -8.09 4.86
N CYS A 96 -7.85 -8.12 5.90
CA CYS A 96 -7.51 -7.60 7.23
C CYS A 96 -7.00 -8.67 8.20
N ALA A 97 -7.07 -9.96 7.85
CA ALA A 97 -6.80 -11.06 8.76
C ALA A 97 -5.36 -11.03 9.32
N GLY A 98 -4.36 -10.72 8.48
CA GLY A 98 -2.97 -10.56 8.90
C GLY A 98 -2.79 -9.43 9.92
N ALA A 99 -3.41 -8.28 9.68
CA ALA A 99 -3.34 -7.12 10.56
C ALA A 99 -4.07 -7.35 11.89
N LEU A 100 -5.27 -7.95 11.86
CA LEU A 100 -6.03 -8.28 13.07
C LEU A 100 -5.26 -9.24 13.98
N ARG A 101 -4.53 -10.19 13.40
CA ARG A 101 -3.67 -11.10 14.17
C ARG A 101 -2.44 -10.41 14.72
N ALA A 102 -1.80 -9.56 13.92
CA ALA A 102 -0.50 -8.98 14.24
C ALA A 102 -0.59 -7.75 15.16
N SER A 103 -1.70 -6.99 15.10
CA SER A 103 -1.83 -5.66 15.73
C SER A 103 -0.63 -4.75 15.43
N PRO A 104 -0.33 -4.47 14.13
CA PRO A 104 0.85 -3.70 13.76
C PRO A 104 0.72 -2.23 14.19
N GLU A 105 1.82 -1.50 14.17
CA GLU A 105 1.80 -0.06 14.43
C GLU A 105 1.00 0.70 13.36
N MET A 106 1.10 0.25 12.12
CA MET A 106 0.45 0.85 10.97
C MET A 106 -0.17 -0.19 10.03
N THR A 107 -1.23 0.19 9.34
CA THR A 107 -1.73 -0.53 8.16
C THR A 107 -2.01 0.41 7.00
N SER A 108 -1.96 -0.12 5.78
CA SER A 108 -2.49 0.59 4.63
C SER A 108 -4.02 0.59 4.68
N LEU A 109 -4.67 1.67 4.24
CA LEU A 109 -6.12 1.80 4.15
C LEU A 109 -6.51 2.49 2.85
N ASN A 110 -7.12 1.73 1.95
CA ASN A 110 -7.53 2.19 0.64
C ASN A 110 -8.79 3.06 0.73
N MET A 111 -8.69 4.30 0.26
CA MET A 111 -9.69 5.34 0.52
C MET A 111 -10.85 5.41 -0.49
N GLY A 112 -11.04 4.39 -1.31
CA GLY A 112 -12.18 4.33 -2.21
C GLY A 112 -12.22 3.08 -3.09
N SER A 113 -13.43 2.76 -3.56
CA SER A 113 -13.63 1.74 -4.59
C SER A 113 -13.22 2.27 -5.95
N MET A 114 -12.47 1.48 -6.72
CA MET A 114 -12.00 1.87 -8.05
C MET A 114 -11.78 0.66 -8.95
N ASN A 115 -11.72 0.88 -10.26
CA ASN A 115 -11.11 -0.10 -11.16
C ASN A 115 -9.62 -0.19 -10.85
N PHE A 116 -9.03 -1.38 -10.98
CA PHE A 116 -7.59 -1.58 -10.79
C PHE A 116 -7.07 -2.53 -11.88
N GLY A 117 -6.77 -1.98 -13.06
CA GLY A 117 -6.49 -2.75 -14.26
C GLY A 117 -5.01 -3.13 -14.41
N LEU A 118 -4.70 -4.41 -14.26
CA LEU A 118 -3.36 -4.98 -14.48
C LEU A 118 -3.26 -5.78 -15.79
N TYR A 119 -4.39 -6.13 -16.39
CA TYR A 119 -4.48 -6.92 -17.62
C TYR A 119 -3.63 -6.42 -18.80
N PRO A 120 -3.30 -5.11 -18.99
CA PRO A 120 -2.41 -4.71 -20.08
C PRO A 120 -0.99 -5.30 -19.97
N ILE A 121 -0.59 -5.83 -18.81
CA ILE A 121 0.69 -6.52 -18.66
C ILE A 121 0.73 -7.80 -19.52
N LEU A 122 -0.42 -8.40 -19.83
CA LEU A 122 -0.53 -9.59 -20.69
C LEU A 122 -0.07 -9.34 -22.14
N ASP A 123 -0.01 -8.07 -22.58
CA ASP A 123 0.47 -7.71 -23.92
C ASP A 123 2.01 -7.87 -24.03
N LYS A 124 2.71 -8.05 -22.90
CA LYS A 124 4.16 -8.30 -22.87
C LYS A 124 4.45 -9.78 -23.15
N PRO A 125 5.55 -10.09 -23.88
CA PRO A 125 5.89 -11.45 -24.27
C PRO A 125 6.56 -12.23 -23.12
N PHE A 126 5.83 -12.48 -22.04
CA PHE A 126 6.30 -13.28 -20.92
C PHE A 126 6.08 -14.78 -21.14
N ASP A 127 7.06 -15.58 -20.72
CA ASP A 127 6.93 -17.03 -20.56
C ASP A 127 6.54 -17.34 -19.11
N TRP A 128 5.26 -17.59 -18.87
CA TRP A 128 4.68 -17.64 -17.52
C TRP A 128 5.13 -18.88 -16.76
N LYS A 129 5.81 -18.67 -15.62
CA LYS A 129 6.26 -19.72 -14.69
C LYS A 129 5.09 -20.48 -14.06
N TYR A 130 4.01 -19.78 -13.72
CA TYR A 130 2.84 -20.37 -13.07
C TYR A 130 1.54 -20.02 -13.78
N GLU A 131 0.61 -21.00 -13.84
CA GLU A 131 -0.68 -20.81 -14.51
C GLU A 131 -1.56 -19.72 -13.87
N TRP A 132 -1.37 -19.44 -12.58
CA TRP A 132 -2.18 -18.46 -11.88
C TRP A 132 -1.86 -17.03 -12.32
N GLU A 133 -0.63 -16.76 -12.78
CA GLU A 133 -0.16 -15.41 -13.10
C GLU A 133 -0.98 -14.74 -14.22
N PRO A 134 -1.12 -15.32 -15.42
CA PRO A 134 -1.91 -14.69 -16.47
C PRO A 134 -3.41 -14.65 -16.13
N LYS A 135 -3.93 -15.65 -15.42
CA LYS A 135 -5.34 -15.68 -14.96
C LYS A 135 -5.63 -14.54 -13.98
N TYR A 136 -4.70 -14.30 -13.05
CA TYR A 136 -4.77 -13.22 -12.07
C TYR A 136 -4.76 -11.85 -12.72
N LEU A 137 -3.89 -11.64 -13.71
CA LEU A 137 -3.84 -10.39 -14.47
C LEU A 137 -5.12 -10.19 -15.30
N GLU A 138 -5.61 -11.21 -16.01
CA GLU A 138 -6.81 -11.08 -16.85
C GLU A 138 -8.06 -10.78 -16.01
N MET A 139 -8.20 -11.41 -14.84
CA MET A 139 -9.30 -11.14 -13.90
C MET A 139 -9.44 -9.65 -13.57
N THR A 140 -8.34 -8.90 -13.57
CA THR A 140 -8.37 -7.47 -13.26
C THR A 140 -9.14 -6.61 -14.27
N ARG A 141 -9.45 -7.15 -15.46
CA ARG A 141 -10.25 -6.46 -16.48
C ARG A 141 -11.68 -6.18 -16.02
N ASP A 142 -12.24 -7.08 -15.21
CA ASP A 142 -13.61 -6.98 -14.66
C ASP A 142 -13.60 -6.90 -13.12
N PHE A 143 -12.50 -6.40 -12.55
CA PHE A 143 -12.32 -6.30 -11.11
C PHE A 143 -12.56 -4.88 -10.60
N ILE A 144 -13.34 -4.79 -9.52
CA ILE A 144 -13.43 -3.58 -8.70
C ILE A 144 -12.62 -3.82 -7.43
N PHE A 145 -11.63 -2.96 -7.20
CA PHE A 145 -10.94 -2.90 -5.92
C PHE A 145 -11.84 -2.19 -4.91
N ARG A 146 -12.68 -2.98 -4.23
CA ARG A 146 -13.77 -2.48 -3.40
C ARG A 146 -13.27 -1.95 -2.05
N ASN A 147 -13.57 -0.68 -1.77
CA ASN A 147 -13.45 -0.04 -0.46
C ASN A 147 -14.63 0.93 -0.30
N THR A 148 -15.81 0.40 0.02
CA THR A 148 -16.98 1.25 0.26
C THR A 148 -16.82 2.02 1.57
N PHE A 149 -17.62 3.08 1.77
CA PHE A 149 -17.58 3.80 3.04
C PHE A 149 -17.81 2.89 4.26
N LYS A 150 -18.69 1.90 4.16
CA LYS A 150 -18.93 0.91 5.22
C LYS A 150 -17.71 0.03 5.48
N ASP A 151 -17.01 -0.38 4.41
CA ASP A 151 -15.79 -1.18 4.53
C ASP A 151 -14.69 -0.38 5.25
N ILE A 152 -14.54 0.91 4.91
CA ILE A 152 -13.58 1.81 5.56
C ILE A 152 -13.96 2.07 7.03
N GLU A 153 -15.23 2.33 7.35
CA GLU A 153 -15.70 2.47 8.74
C GLU A 153 -15.38 1.23 9.58
N TRP A 154 -15.57 0.05 8.99
CA TRP A 154 -15.26 -1.20 9.67
C TRP A 154 -13.78 -1.31 9.98
N VAL A 155 -12.90 -0.99 9.02
CA VAL A 155 -11.43 -1.01 9.25
C VAL A 155 -11.01 0.02 10.31
N LEU A 156 -11.53 1.24 10.24
CA LEU A 156 -11.24 2.29 11.23
C LEU A 156 -11.63 1.87 12.64
N LYS A 157 -12.77 1.18 12.78
CA LYS A 157 -13.24 0.67 14.07
C LYS A 157 -12.42 -0.53 14.54
N GLU A 158 -12.38 -1.60 13.75
CA GLU A 158 -11.79 -2.86 14.20
C GLU A 158 -10.28 -2.71 14.39
N LEU A 159 -9.53 -2.20 13.40
CA LEU A 159 -8.09 -2.03 13.54
C LEU A 159 -7.72 -0.76 14.32
N GLY A 160 -8.38 0.37 14.04
CA GLY A 160 -8.02 1.65 14.65
C GLY A 160 -8.40 1.71 16.13
N GLU A 161 -9.68 1.60 16.45
CA GLU A 161 -10.15 1.63 17.85
C GLU A 161 -9.83 0.32 18.59
N GLY A 162 -10.00 -0.83 17.93
CA GLY A 162 -9.84 -2.14 18.57
C GLY A 162 -8.39 -2.54 18.85
N HIS A 163 -7.45 -2.15 17.97
CA HIS A 163 -6.05 -2.55 18.08
C HIS A 163 -5.07 -1.36 18.22
N GLY A 164 -5.56 -0.12 18.15
CA GLY A 164 -4.71 1.08 18.25
C GLY A 164 -3.87 1.35 17.00
N VAL A 165 -4.20 0.72 15.88
CA VAL A 165 -3.47 0.81 14.61
C VAL A 165 -3.58 2.22 14.02
N ARG A 166 -2.48 2.74 13.50
CA ARG A 166 -2.43 3.96 12.66
C ARG A 166 -2.59 3.60 11.19
N PHE A 167 -3.00 4.55 10.35
CA PHE A 167 -3.26 4.26 8.93
C PHE A 167 -2.36 5.06 7.99
N GLU A 168 -1.85 4.37 6.98
CA GLU A 168 -1.40 4.93 5.72
C GLU A 168 -2.60 5.01 4.77
N PHE A 169 -3.15 6.20 4.57
CA PHE A 169 -4.34 6.43 3.75
C PHE A 169 -3.97 6.45 2.27
N GLU A 170 -4.29 5.37 1.56
CA GLU A 170 -3.96 5.17 0.14
C GLU A 170 -4.98 5.86 -0.76
N CYS A 171 -4.57 7.00 -1.32
CA CYS A 171 -5.37 7.87 -2.17
C CYS A 171 -4.88 7.80 -3.61
N TYR A 172 -5.65 7.12 -4.47
CA TYR A 172 -5.34 6.91 -5.89
C TYR A 172 -5.95 7.98 -6.79
N ASP A 173 -6.82 8.83 -6.25
CA ASP A 173 -7.48 9.89 -6.99
C ASP A 173 -7.98 10.98 -6.03
N MET A 174 -8.40 12.11 -6.57
CA MET A 174 -8.95 13.26 -5.84
C MET A 174 -10.14 12.85 -4.98
N GLY A 175 -11.04 12.01 -5.49
CA GLY A 175 -12.20 11.52 -4.75
C GLY A 175 -11.80 10.83 -3.43
N HIS A 176 -10.64 10.17 -3.39
CA HIS A 176 -10.16 9.48 -2.20
C HIS A 176 -9.73 10.47 -1.10
N LEU A 177 -9.16 11.62 -1.48
CA LEU A 177 -8.87 12.70 -0.51
C LEU A 177 -10.16 13.25 0.10
N TYR A 178 -11.22 13.44 -0.70
CA TYR A 178 -12.52 13.87 -0.20
C TYR A 178 -13.20 12.80 0.66
N ASN A 179 -13.04 11.52 0.33
CA ASN A 179 -13.51 10.43 1.17
C ASN A 179 -12.81 10.45 2.54
N LEU A 180 -11.50 10.67 2.59
CA LEU A 180 -10.78 10.83 3.85
C LEU A 180 -11.29 12.05 4.64
N ALA A 181 -11.49 13.19 3.99
CA ALA A 181 -12.05 14.38 4.63
C ALA A 181 -13.41 14.10 5.27
N HIS A 182 -14.29 13.32 4.63
CA HIS A 182 -15.56 12.90 5.22
C HIS A 182 -15.39 12.13 6.55
N PHE A 183 -14.39 11.25 6.65
CA PHE A 183 -14.10 10.53 7.90
C PHE A 183 -13.47 11.41 8.97
N VAL A 184 -12.65 12.38 8.56
CA VAL A 184 -12.06 13.40 9.44
C VAL A 184 -13.15 14.31 10.02
N ASP A 185 -14.05 14.83 9.20
CA ASP A 185 -15.16 15.71 9.62
C ASP A 185 -16.10 15.01 10.61
N ARG A 186 -16.22 13.68 10.51
CA ARG A 186 -16.99 12.84 11.43
C ARG A 186 -16.23 12.45 12.71
N GLY A 187 -14.97 12.83 12.83
CA GLY A 187 -14.13 12.51 13.99
C GLY A 187 -13.72 11.05 14.10
N LEU A 188 -13.86 10.27 13.02
CA LEU A 188 -13.49 8.84 12.99
C LEU A 188 -11.99 8.63 12.80
N VAL A 189 -11.28 9.66 12.35
CA VAL A 189 -9.82 9.66 12.19
C VAL A 189 -9.26 10.92 12.85
N LYS A 190 -8.14 10.80 13.55
CA LYS A 190 -7.46 11.90 14.25
C LYS A 190 -6.07 12.17 13.68
N PRO A 191 -5.65 13.45 13.58
CA PRO A 191 -4.32 13.81 13.08
C PRO A 191 -3.19 13.27 13.99
N PRO A 192 -1.93 13.21 13.49
CA PRO A 192 -1.52 13.55 12.12
C PRO A 192 -1.88 12.45 11.10
N PHE A 193 -2.52 12.79 10.00
CA PHE A 193 -2.90 11.79 8.97
C PHE A 193 -1.67 11.42 8.14
N PHE A 194 -1.42 10.14 7.86
CA PHE A 194 -0.36 9.76 6.91
C PHE A 194 -1.01 9.49 5.55
N VAL A 195 -0.94 10.46 4.64
CA VAL A 195 -1.64 10.41 3.34
C VAL A 195 -0.66 9.96 2.26
N GLN A 196 -0.90 8.78 1.70
CA GLN A 196 -0.13 8.26 0.56
C GLN A 196 -0.89 8.53 -0.74
N THR A 197 -0.36 9.42 -1.56
CA THR A 197 -0.90 9.66 -2.90
C THR A 197 -0.24 8.74 -3.92
N ILE A 198 -1.06 7.99 -4.67
CA ILE A 198 -0.61 6.90 -5.55
C ILE A 198 -0.93 7.22 -7.01
N PHE A 199 0.10 7.18 -7.87
CA PHE A 199 0.02 7.63 -9.27
C PHE A 199 0.32 6.50 -10.26
N GLY A 200 -0.36 6.53 -11.41
CA GLY A 200 -0.03 5.69 -12.57
C GLY A 200 -0.64 4.28 -12.56
N ILE A 201 -1.61 4.03 -11.69
CA ILE A 201 -2.43 2.82 -11.75
C ILE A 201 -3.57 3.03 -12.75
N LEU A 202 -3.78 2.09 -13.67
CA LEU A 202 -4.91 2.13 -14.60
C LEU A 202 -6.22 1.98 -13.81
N GLY A 203 -7.01 3.05 -13.78
CA GLY A 203 -8.22 3.17 -12.97
C GLY A 203 -8.13 4.22 -11.87
N GLY A 204 -6.91 4.70 -11.56
CA GLY A 204 -6.64 5.86 -10.71
C GLY A 204 -6.09 7.04 -11.51
N ILE A 205 -5.51 8.00 -10.78
CA ILE A 205 -4.94 9.22 -11.35
C ILE A 205 -3.62 8.94 -12.11
N GLY A 206 -3.42 9.65 -13.23
CA GLY A 206 -2.25 9.49 -14.09
C GLY A 206 -0.95 9.97 -13.45
N ALA A 207 0.18 9.41 -13.89
CA ALA A 207 1.52 9.80 -13.44
C ALA A 207 2.05 11.05 -14.18
N ASP A 208 1.30 12.14 -14.08
CA ASP A 208 1.68 13.50 -14.52
C ASP A 208 2.03 14.37 -13.30
N ILE A 209 3.05 15.22 -13.39
CA ILE A 209 3.51 16.05 -12.25
C ILE A 209 2.43 17.06 -11.83
N GLU A 210 1.60 17.49 -12.78
CA GLU A 210 0.42 18.33 -12.54
C GLU A 210 -0.58 17.63 -11.60
N ASN A 211 -0.77 16.32 -11.74
CA ASN A 211 -1.64 15.54 -10.85
C ASN A 211 -1.04 15.48 -9.44
N LEU A 212 0.27 15.27 -9.31
CA LEU A 212 0.98 15.30 -8.03
C LEU A 212 0.82 16.65 -7.33
N ALA A 213 1.07 17.75 -8.04
CA ALA A 213 0.91 19.10 -7.51
C ALA A 213 -0.55 19.37 -7.11
N HIS A 214 -1.51 18.89 -7.91
CA HIS A 214 -2.93 19.07 -7.65
C HIS A 214 -3.42 18.28 -6.43
N MET A 215 -3.00 17.02 -6.27
CA MET A 215 -3.32 16.22 -5.09
C MET A 215 -2.77 16.86 -3.82
N ARG A 216 -1.51 17.33 -3.81
CA ARG A 216 -0.95 18.06 -2.66
C ARG A 216 -1.76 19.30 -2.32
N ARG A 217 -2.10 20.11 -3.32
CA ARG A 217 -2.89 21.34 -3.13
C ARG A 217 -4.24 21.05 -2.48
N ILE A 218 -4.91 19.97 -2.88
CA ILE A 218 -6.20 19.58 -2.30
C ILE A 218 -6.03 18.96 -0.92
N ALA A 219 -5.00 18.14 -0.68
CA ALA A 219 -4.70 17.62 0.65
C ALA A 219 -4.41 18.77 1.64
N ASN A 220 -3.61 19.76 1.26
CA ASN A 220 -3.38 20.97 2.06
C ASN A 220 -4.69 21.72 2.36
N LYS A 221 -5.58 21.85 1.37
CA LYS A 221 -6.89 22.50 1.55
C LYS A 221 -7.79 21.73 2.53
N LEU A 222 -7.81 20.41 2.44
CA LEU A 222 -8.74 19.57 3.20
C LEU A 222 -8.25 19.29 4.63
N PHE A 223 -6.96 19.12 4.82
CA PHE A 223 -6.40 18.66 6.08
C PHE A 223 -5.59 19.72 6.82
N GLY A 224 -5.08 20.75 6.14
CA GLY A 224 -4.08 21.66 6.70
C GLY A 224 -2.70 21.01 6.75
N GLU A 225 -1.67 21.73 6.30
CA GLU A 225 -0.30 21.20 6.11
C GLU A 225 0.35 20.73 7.42
N GLU A 226 -0.12 21.22 8.56
CA GLU A 226 0.32 20.84 9.90
C GLU A 226 -0.32 19.56 10.45
N ASN A 227 -1.42 19.08 9.84
CA ASN A 227 -2.20 17.96 10.37
C ASN A 227 -1.98 16.67 9.60
N TYR A 228 -1.14 16.66 8.56
CA TYR A 228 -0.84 15.44 7.81
C TYR A 228 0.62 15.35 7.39
N GLU A 229 1.10 14.11 7.31
CA GLU A 229 2.33 13.72 6.64
C GLU A 229 1.97 13.21 5.25
N TRP A 230 2.69 13.68 4.24
CA TRP A 230 2.43 13.34 2.84
C TRP A 230 3.48 12.36 2.34
N SER A 231 3.05 11.23 1.78
CA SER A 231 3.91 10.25 1.11
C SER A 231 3.43 10.04 -0.33
N ILE A 232 4.35 9.64 -1.22
CA ILE A 232 4.11 9.52 -2.65
C ILE A 232 4.59 8.17 -3.15
N LEU A 233 3.73 7.51 -3.93
CA LEU A 233 4.08 6.32 -4.70
C LEU A 233 3.69 6.53 -6.16
N ALA A 234 4.58 6.21 -7.09
CA ALA A 234 4.27 6.23 -8.52
C ALA A 234 4.71 4.93 -9.20
N ALA A 235 3.86 4.39 -10.06
CA ALA A 235 4.06 3.08 -10.65
C ALA A 235 5.25 3.02 -11.62
N GLY A 236 6.05 1.96 -11.51
CA GLY A 236 7.11 1.62 -12.46
C GLY A 236 8.15 2.72 -12.66
N ARG A 237 8.42 3.08 -13.93
CA ARG A 237 9.45 4.08 -14.30
C ARG A 237 9.26 5.46 -13.68
N HIS A 238 8.06 5.77 -13.16
CA HIS A 238 7.73 7.05 -12.57
C HIS A 238 8.21 7.19 -11.12
N GLN A 239 8.53 6.07 -10.45
CA GLN A 239 8.90 6.01 -9.02
C GLN A 239 9.90 7.10 -8.64
N MET A 240 11.11 7.08 -9.22
CA MET A 240 12.20 7.97 -8.82
C MET A 240 11.89 9.45 -9.09
N SER A 241 11.33 9.78 -10.25
CA SER A 241 10.95 11.16 -10.57
C SER A 241 9.92 11.71 -9.59
N PHE A 242 8.90 10.93 -9.24
CA PHE A 242 7.80 11.39 -8.40
C PHE A 242 8.22 11.55 -6.94
N VAL A 243 8.93 10.58 -6.37
CA VAL A 243 9.40 10.67 -4.98
C VAL A 243 10.45 11.78 -4.82
N THR A 244 11.29 12.02 -5.83
CA THR A 244 12.23 13.14 -5.82
C THR A 244 11.51 14.48 -5.84
N THR A 245 10.50 14.65 -6.71
CA THR A 245 9.66 15.85 -6.71
C THR A 245 8.92 16.02 -5.38
N GLY A 246 8.41 14.94 -4.81
CA GLY A 246 7.81 14.90 -3.47
C GLY A 246 8.71 15.44 -2.37
N ALA A 247 9.94 14.91 -2.30
CA ALA A 247 10.93 15.34 -1.34
C ALA A 247 11.32 16.82 -1.51
N ILE A 248 11.45 17.32 -2.76
CA ILE A 248 11.67 18.76 -3.04
C ILE A 248 10.51 19.61 -2.52
N LEU A 249 9.29 19.08 -2.63
CA LEU A 249 8.08 19.71 -2.17
C LEU A 249 7.91 19.62 -0.64
N GLY A 250 8.68 18.80 0.08
CA GLY A 250 8.60 18.67 1.54
C GLY A 250 7.62 17.61 2.03
N GLY A 251 7.24 16.68 1.15
CA GLY A 251 6.72 15.36 1.54
C GLY A 251 7.86 14.36 1.77
#